data_AF-A0A537QGT7-F1
#
_entry.id   AF-A0A537QGT7-F1
#
_cell.length_a   1.000
_cell.length_b   1.000
_cell.length_c   1.000
_cell.angle_alpha   90.00
_cell.angle_beta   90.00
_cell.angle_gamma   90.00
#
_symmetry.space_group_name_H-M   'P 1'
#
loop_
_entity.id
_entity.type
_entity.pdbx_description
1 polymer ?
#
loop_
_entity_poly.entity_id
_entity_poly.type
_entity_poly.pdbx_seq_one_letter_code
_entity_poly.pdbx_strand_id
1 'polypeptide(L)' 'MSKLPKPTAQEISEGPQSVSFQIANGNARHGCILQTRFPTKVQAQKYLLANWPIIEKMARDALAAGTFKDGQIKLVMI' A
#
# COMPACT_ATOMS: atom_id res chain seq x y z
N MET A 1 20.26 -4.16 -14.61
CA MET A 1 19.60 -4.05 -13.28
C MET A 1 19.49 -2.58 -12.92
N SER A 2 18.29 -1.98 -12.98
CA SER A 2 18.11 -0.59 -12.55
C SER A 2 18.32 -0.49 -11.04
N LYS A 3 19.29 0.31 -10.61
CA LYS A 3 19.55 0.58 -9.19
C LYS A 3 18.28 1.20 -8.57
N LEU A 4 17.86 0.70 -7.41
CA LEU A 4 16.76 1.32 -6.67
C LEU A 4 17.17 2.74 -6.26
N PRO A 5 16.27 3.73 -6.35
CA PRO A 5 16.59 5.10 -5.99
C PRO A 5 16.97 5.18 -4.51
N LYS A 6 17.94 6.04 -4.19
CA LYS A 6 18.24 6.39 -2.80
C LYS A 6 17.09 7.24 -2.25
N PRO A 7 16.70 7.06 -0.99
CA PRO A 7 15.69 7.91 -0.35
C PRO A 7 16.08 9.38 -0.39
N THR A 8 15.09 10.23 -0.64
CA THR A 8 15.23 11.68 -0.50
C THR A 8 15.33 12.07 0.98
N ALA A 9 15.87 13.25 1.29
CA ALA A 9 15.96 13.73 2.67
C ALA A 9 14.58 13.80 3.36
N GLN A 10 13.52 14.08 2.60
CA GLN A 10 12.13 14.03 3.08
C GLN A 10 11.73 12.61 3.45
N GLU A 11 11.92 11.63 2.57
CA GLU A 11 11.57 10.24 2.86
C GLU A 11 12.36 9.66 4.04
N ILE A 12 13.60 10.10 4.25
CA ILE A 12 14.41 9.74 5.43
C ILE A 12 13.75 10.29 6.70
N SER A 13 13.28 11.54 6.68
CA SER A 13 12.59 12.16 7.82
C SER A 13 11.19 11.58 8.07
N GLU A 14 10.48 11.19 7.00
CA GLU A 14 9.13 10.59 7.08
C GLU A 14 9.19 9.11 7.49
N GLY A 15 10.32 8.44 7.25
CA GLY A 15 10.51 7.03 7.57
C GLY A 15 9.87 6.11 6.52
N PRO A 16 9.38 4.92 6.93
CA PRO A 16 8.81 3.96 6.00
C PRO A 16 7.63 4.50 5.20
N GLN A 17 7.67 4.29 3.89
CA GLN A 17 6.72 4.88 2.96
C GLN A 17 5.47 4.01 2.81
N SER A 18 4.32 4.68 2.68
CA SER A 18 3.03 4.06 2.40
C SER A 18 2.55 4.39 0.99
N VAL A 19 1.75 3.50 0.41
CA VAL A 19 1.16 3.70 -0.92
C VAL A 19 -0.36 3.61 -0.84
N SER A 20 -1.02 4.64 -1.37
CA SER A 20 -2.47 4.65 -1.53
C SER A 20 -2.87 4.00 -2.85
N PHE A 21 -3.91 3.20 -2.83
CA PHE A 21 -4.49 2.55 -4.01
C PHE A 21 -6.00 2.36 -3.84
N GLN A 22 -6.68 1.87 -4.87
CA GLN A 22 -8.12 1.59 -4.81
C GLN A 22 -8.40 0.18 -5.27
N ILE A 23 -9.40 -0.45 -4.65
CA ILE A 23 -9.98 -1.72 -5.12
C ILE A 23 -11.43 -1.51 -5.53
N ALA A 24 -11.88 -2.23 -6.54
CA ALA A 24 -13.29 -2.32 -6.90
C ALA A 24 -13.96 -3.45 -6.12
N ASN A 25 -15.18 -3.21 -5.66
CA ASN A 25 -16.07 -4.23 -5.09
C ASN A 25 -17.49 -4.02 -5.65
N GLY A 26 -17.84 -4.79 -6.68
CA GLY A 26 -19.04 -4.54 -7.47
C GLY A 26 -19.01 -3.14 -8.09
N ASN A 27 -20.00 -2.31 -7.74
CA ASN A 27 -20.10 -0.92 -8.22
C ASN A 27 -19.37 0.11 -7.35
N ALA A 28 -18.82 -0.31 -6.21
CA ALA A 28 -18.12 0.58 -5.28
C ALA A 28 -16.60 0.54 -5.50
N ARG A 29 -15.93 1.66 -5.23
CA ARG A 29 -14.47 1.74 -5.11
C ARG A 29 -14.10 2.07 -3.67
N HIS A 30 -13.14 1.33 -3.13
CA HIS A 30 -12.67 1.50 -1.77
C HIS A 30 -11.22 1.97 -1.78
N GLY A 31 -10.96 3.08 -1.10
CA GLY A 31 -9.61 3.60 -0.87
C GLY A 31 -8.86 2.71 0.11
N CYS A 32 -7.62 2.37 -0.23
CA CYS A 32 -6.74 1.53 0.56
C CYS A 32 -5.39 2.20 0.74
N ILE A 33 -4.75 2.00 1.89
CA ILE A 33 -3.38 2.40 2.17
C ILE A 33 -2.59 1.15 2.54
N LEU A 34 -1.54 0.87 1.79
CA LEU A 34 -0.53 -0.12 2.13
C LEU A 34 0.62 0.57 2.87
N GLN A 35 0.77 0.30 4.16
CA GLN A 35 1.97 0.65 4.90
C GLN A 35 3.07 -0.37 4.61
N THR A 36 4.21 0.12 4.15
CA THR A 36 5.38 -0.73 3.87
C THR A 36 6.53 -0.41 4.83
N ARG A 37 7.56 -1.25 4.81
CA ARG A 37 8.83 -0.99 5.51
C ARG A 37 9.88 -0.33 4.61
N PHE A 38 9.51 0.00 3.36
CA PHE A 38 10.47 0.53 2.40
C PHE A 38 10.75 2.01 2.66
N PRO A 39 12.01 2.43 2.53
CA PRO A 39 12.38 3.82 2.75
C PRO A 39 12.03 4.74 1.59
N THR A 40 11.56 4.23 0.44
CA THR A 40 11.17 5.07 -0.71
C THR A 40 9.78 4.75 -1.24
N LYS A 41 9.08 5.78 -1.74
CA LYS A 41 7.77 5.64 -2.38
C LYS A 41 7.85 4.73 -3.61
N VAL A 42 8.96 4.82 -4.36
CA VAL A 42 9.21 3.97 -5.53
C VAL A 42 9.32 2.49 -5.16
N GLN A 43 10.05 2.16 -4.10
CA GLN A 43 10.12 0.77 -3.62
C GLN A 43 8.77 0.27 -3.13
N ALA A 44 8.04 1.10 -2.36
CA ALA A 44 6.72 0.76 -1.87
C ALA A 44 5.72 0.52 -3.01
N GLN A 45 5.75 1.36 -4.06
CA GLN A 45 4.90 1.20 -5.24
C GLN A 45 5.30 -0.02 -6.06
N LYS A 46 6.60 -0.28 -6.22
CA LYS A 46 7.09 -1.49 -6.90
C LYS A 46 6.64 -2.75 -6.15
N TYR A 47 6.68 -2.74 -4.82
CA TYR A 47 6.19 -3.84 -4.01
C TYR A 47 4.68 -4.05 -4.18
N LEU A 48 3.89 -2.96 -4.18
CA LEU A 48 2.44 -3.03 -4.45
C LEU A 48 2.15 -3.73 -5.78
N LEU A 49 2.81 -3.31 -6.85
CA LEU A 49 2.59 -3.87 -8.19
C LEU A 49 3.08 -5.32 -8.30
N ALA A 50 4.24 -5.64 -7.72
CA ALA A 50 4.81 -6.97 -7.77
C ALA A 50 4.01 -8.00 -6.94
N ASN A 51 3.32 -7.55 -5.88
CA ASN A 51 2.56 -8.41 -4.98
C ASN A 51 1.05 -8.14 -5.07
N TRP A 52 0.59 -7.56 -6.18
CA TRP A 52 -0.79 -7.13 -6.35
C TRP A 52 -1.82 -8.21 -6.00
N PRO A 53 -1.72 -9.47 -6.49
CA PRO A 53 -2.71 -10.50 -6.17
C PRO A 53 -2.86 -10.76 -4.66
N ILE A 54 -1.76 -10.70 -3.91
CA ILE A 54 -1.75 -10.92 -2.45
C ILE A 54 -2.35 -9.71 -1.75
N ILE A 55 -1.92 -8.50 -2.12
CA ILE A 55 -2.38 -7.25 -1.50
C ILE A 55 -3.86 -7.01 -1.78
N GLU A 56 -4.30 -7.28 -3.00
CA GLU A 56 -5.70 -7.18 -3.40
C GLU A 56 -6.58 -8.17 -2.63
N LYS A 57 -6.10 -9.40 -2.40
CA LYS A 57 -6.77 -10.38 -1.53
C LYS A 57 -6.86 -9.86 -0.10
N MET A 58 -5.76 -9.38 0.49
CA MET A 58 -5.76 -8.79 1.84
C MET A 58 -6.74 -7.61 1.94
N ALA A 59 -6.79 -6.76 0.91
CA ALA A 59 -7.72 -5.63 0.85
C ALA A 59 -9.18 -6.09 0.82
N ARG A 60 -9.49 -7.13 0.04
CA ARG A 60 -10.84 -7.73 -0.01
C ARG A 60 -11.22 -8.44 1.29
N ASP A 61 -10.29 -9.16 1.90
CA ASP A 61 -10.52 -9.84 3.18
C ASP A 61 -10.80 -8.81 4.29
N ALA A 62 -10.02 -7.71 4.32
CA ALA A 62 -10.25 -6.58 5.23
C ALA A 62 -11.59 -5.87 4.95
N LEU A 63 -11.98 -5.73 3.68
CA LEU A 63 -13.28 -5.19 3.28
C LEU A 63 -14.43 -6.06 3.79
N ALA A 64 -14.33 -7.39 3.62
CA ALA A 64 -15.33 -8.35 4.07
C ALA A 64 -15.42 -8.39 5.62
N ALA A 65 -14.31 -8.20 6.31
CA ALA A 65 -14.26 -8.08 7.77
C ALA A 65 -14.76 -6.72 8.29
N GLY A 66 -15.03 -5.74 7.42
CA GLY A 66 -15.47 -4.40 7.79
C GLY A 66 -14.38 -3.57 8.49
N THR A 67 -13.11 -3.90 8.31
CA THR A 67 -12.00 -3.21 8.98
C THR A 67 -11.62 -1.94 8.21
N PHE A 68 -12.38 -0.86 8.44
CA PHE A 68 -12.09 0.46 7.92
C PHE A 68 -11.51 1.34 9.03
N LYS A 69 -10.51 2.15 8.68
CA LYS A 69 -10.00 3.22 9.52
C LYS A 69 -10.07 4.52 8.73
N ASP A 70 -10.82 5.49 9.23
CA ASP A 70 -11.03 6.79 8.56
C ASP A 70 -11.61 6.66 7.13
N GLY A 71 -12.49 5.68 6.91
CA GLY A 71 -13.09 5.41 5.59
C GLY A 71 -12.15 4.75 4.58
N GLN A 72 -10.95 4.33 5.00
CA GLN A 72 -9.98 3.63 4.17
C GLN A 72 -9.59 2.28 4.76
N ILE A 73 -9.23 1.35 3.90
CA ILE A 73 -8.70 0.05 4.31
C ILE A 73 -7.20 0.21 4.54
N LYS A 74 -6.74 -0.08 5.76
CA LYS A 74 -5.32 0.05 6.11
C LYS A 74 -4.69 -1.33 6.18
N LEU A 75 -3.77 -1.60 5.25
CA LEU A 75 -3.00 -2.82 5.17
C LEU A 75 -1.58 -2.57 5.64
N VAL A 76 -1.00 -3.55 6.32
CA VAL A 76 0.39 -3.50 6.78
C VAL A 76 1.14 -4.65 6.13
N MET A 77 2.30 -4.35 5.54
CA MET A 77 3.22 -5.37 5.07
C MET A 77 3.66 -6.26 6.26
N ILE A 78 3.44 -7.56 6.13
CA ILE A 78 3.83 -8.58 7.12
C ILE A 78 5.35 -8.75 7.10
#